data_AF-A0A2M9Z5W8-F1
#
_entry.id   AF-A0A2M9Z5W8-F1
#
_cell.length_a   1.000
_cell.length_b   1.000
_cell.length_c   1.000
_cell.angle_alpha   90.00
_cell.angle_beta   90.00
_cell.angle_gamma   90.00
#
_symmetry.space_group_name_H-M   'P 1'
#
loop_
_entity.id
_entity.type
_entity.pdbx_description
1 polymer ?
#
loop_
_entity_poly.entity_id
_entity_poly.type
_entity_poly.pdbx_seq_one_letter_code
_entity_poly.pdbx_strand_id
1 'polypeptide(L)'
;MFQRNFFLFIILLFVLQCSPPKKEIADGDLKRVLERISIARINANLKATSGKSAPGDLTFFLEACSVYRLDPDSVLSRLKQTSPALHEALIKEYEK
;
A
#
# COMPACT_ATOMS: atom_id res chain seq x y z
N MET A 1 37.22 -8.59 20.15
CA MET A 1 35.89 -8.27 20.71
C MET A 1 35.04 -7.34 19.81
N PHE A 2 35.63 -6.54 18.91
CA PHE A 2 34.90 -5.55 18.09
C PHE A 2 33.94 -6.16 17.04
N GLN A 3 34.31 -7.28 16.40
CA GLN A 3 33.46 -7.93 15.38
C GLN A 3 32.15 -8.53 15.95
N ARG A 4 32.17 -9.03 17.19
CA ARG A 4 30.98 -9.67 17.79
C ARG A 4 29.87 -8.65 18.07
N ASN A 5 30.25 -7.45 18.50
CA ASN A 5 29.30 -6.37 18.75
C ASN A 5 28.74 -5.78 17.43
N PHE A 6 29.55 -5.73 16.37
CA PHE A 6 29.10 -5.27 15.05
C PHE A 6 28.08 -6.24 14.44
N PHE A 7 28.29 -7.55 14.59
CA PHE A 7 27.34 -8.55 14.10
C PHE A 7 25.99 -8.50 14.85
N LEU A 8 26.02 -8.28 16.16
CA LEU A 8 24.80 -8.07 16.96
C LEU A 8 24.05 -6.80 16.56
N PHE A 9 24.76 -5.74 16.20
CA PHE A 9 24.16 -4.49 15.73
C PHE A 9 23.46 -4.67 14.38
N ILE A 10 24.05 -5.44 13.46
CA ILE A 10 23.41 -5.79 12.18
C ILE A 10 22.15 -6.62 12.41
N ILE A 11 22.20 -7.64 13.27
CA ILE A 11 21.02 -8.45 13.60
C ILE A 11 19.91 -7.56 14.18
N LEU A 12 20.23 -6.66 15.10
CA LEU A 12 19.27 -5.74 15.70
C LEU A 12 18.58 -4.83 14.66
N LEU A 13 19.33 -4.33 13.67
CA LEU A 13 18.78 -3.54 12.57
C LEU A 13 17.83 -4.36 11.69
N PHE A 14 18.12 -5.63 11.46
CA PHE A 14 17.24 -6.53 10.70
C PHE A 14 15.95 -6.86 11.44
N VAL A 15 15.98 -7.01 12.78
CA VAL A 15 14.74 -7.27 13.56
C VAL A 15 13.77 -6.09 13.50
N LEU A 16 14.29 -4.85 13.46
CA LEU A 16 13.46 -3.63 13.35
C LEU A 16 12.74 -3.49 11.99
N GLN A 17 13.25 -4.12 10.93
CA GLN A 17 12.62 -4.09 9.61
C GLN A 17 11.49 -5.12 9.47
N CYS A 18 11.40 -6.10 10.38
CA CYS A 18 10.48 -7.24 10.30
C CYS A 18 9.18 -7.02 11.10
N SER A 19 8.73 -5.77 11.27
CA SER A 19 7.40 -5.51 11.83
C SER A 19 6.33 -5.96 10.84
N PRO A 20 5.40 -6.84 11.23
CA PRO A 20 4.32 -7.29 10.35
C PRO A 20 3.44 -6.10 9.94
N PRO A 21 2.85 -6.15 8.74
CA PRO A 21 1.91 -5.13 8.29
C PRO A 21 0.73 -5.05 9.24
N LYS A 22 0.20 -3.83 9.42
CA LYS A 22 -0.93 -3.58 10.31
C LYS A 22 -2.18 -4.25 9.73
N LYS A 23 -2.75 -5.20 10.49
CA LYS A 23 -3.93 -5.98 10.08
C LYS A 23 -5.25 -5.30 10.43
N GLU A 24 -5.30 -4.54 11.51
CA GLU A 24 -6.48 -3.75 11.86
C GLU A 24 -6.45 -2.42 11.11
N ILE A 25 -7.44 -2.16 10.26
CA ILE A 25 -7.52 -0.91 9.48
C ILE A 25 -8.47 0.04 10.19
N ALA A 26 -7.95 1.15 10.70
CA ALA A 26 -8.80 2.21 11.26
C ALA A 26 -9.36 3.08 10.14
N ASP A 27 -10.46 3.80 10.40
CA ASP A 27 -11.08 4.66 9.39
C ASP A 27 -10.12 5.75 8.88
N GLY A 28 -9.20 6.23 9.75
CA GLY A 28 -8.14 7.16 9.38
C GLY A 28 -7.09 6.57 8.43
N ASP A 29 -6.81 5.26 8.53
CA ASP A 29 -5.87 4.57 7.64
C ASP A 29 -6.49 4.39 6.25
N LEU A 30 -7.75 3.98 6.21
CA LEU A 30 -8.50 3.84 4.95
C LEU A 30 -8.60 5.18 4.20
N LYS A 31 -8.88 6.27 4.93
CA LYS A 31 -8.91 7.62 4.34
C LYS A 31 -7.58 7.99 3.70
N ARG A 32 -6.46 7.73 4.38
CA ARG A 32 -5.11 8.01 3.85
C ARG A 32 -4.80 7.20 2.59
N VAL A 33 -5.19 5.93 2.55
CA VAL A 33 -5.04 5.07 1.36
C VAL A 33 -5.82 5.66 0.18
N LEU A 34 -7.09 6.01 0.38
CA LEU A 34 -7.94 6.57 -0.66
C LEU A 34 -7.45 7.93 -1.17
N GLU A 35 -7.00 8.81 -0.27
CA GLU A 35 -6.40 10.09 -0.63
C GLU A 35 -5.15 9.88 -1.51
N ARG A 36 -4.27 8.95 -1.12
CA ARG A 36 -3.06 8.66 -1.87
C ARG A 36 -3.35 8.08 -3.25
N ILE A 37 -4.30 7.15 -3.36
CA ILE A 37 -4.75 6.59 -4.65
C ILE A 37 -5.28 7.72 -5.54
N SER A 38 -6.11 8.60 -4.98
CA SER A 38 -6.69 9.73 -5.73
C SER A 38 -5.62 10.67 -6.27
N ILE A 39 -4.64 11.03 -5.44
CA ILE A 39 -3.49 11.86 -5.83
C ILE A 39 -2.65 11.17 -6.90
N ALA A 40 -2.36 9.88 -6.73
CA ALA A 40 -1.54 9.11 -7.67
C ALA A 40 -2.21 9.01 -9.05
N ARG A 41 -3.52 8.77 -9.08
CA ARG A 41 -4.33 8.72 -10.30
C ARG A 41 -4.36 10.07 -11.02
N ILE A 42 -4.59 11.18 -10.29
CA ILE A 42 -4.57 12.53 -10.85
C ILE A 42 -3.18 12.82 -11.43
N ASN A 43 -2.11 12.54 -10.69
CA ASN A 43 -0.74 12.75 -11.14
C ASN A 43 -0.40 11.91 -12.38
N ALA A 44 -0.87 10.66 -12.43
CA ALA A 44 -0.69 9.81 -13.59
C ALA A 44 -1.41 10.35 -14.82
N ASN A 45 -2.66 10.81 -14.67
CA ASN A 45 -3.42 11.42 -15.75
C ASN A 45 -2.79 12.74 -16.23
N LEU A 46 -2.28 13.57 -15.33
CA LEU A 46 -1.55 14.80 -15.68
C LEU A 46 -0.23 14.51 -16.41
N LYS A 47 0.44 13.41 -16.06
CA LYS A 47 1.70 12.95 -16.68
C LYS A 47 1.48 12.11 -17.94
N ALA A 48 0.25 11.74 -18.27
CA ALA A 48 -0.09 10.94 -19.46
C ALA A 48 0.09 11.70 -20.78
N THR A 49 0.76 12.85 -20.78
CA THR A 49 1.25 13.53 -21.97
C THR A 49 2.23 12.61 -22.72
N SER A 50 1.80 12.11 -23.87
CA SER A 50 2.52 11.27 -24.85
C SER A 50 2.68 9.78 -24.49
N GLY A 51 1.73 8.97 -24.97
CA GLY A 51 1.96 7.59 -25.42
C GLY A 51 2.10 6.49 -24.38
N LYS A 52 2.29 6.80 -23.09
CA LYS A 52 2.31 5.80 -22.01
C LYS A 52 0.93 5.72 -21.35
N SER A 53 0.32 4.52 -21.41
CA SER A 53 -0.93 4.25 -20.69
C SER A 53 -0.74 4.52 -19.19
N ALA A 54 -1.71 5.17 -18.56
CA ALA A 54 -1.68 5.40 -17.12
C ALA A 54 -1.64 4.06 -16.37
N PRO A 55 -0.89 3.94 -15.27
CA PRO A 55 -0.96 2.77 -14.39
C PRO A 55 -2.39 2.53 -13.93
N GLY A 56 -2.78 1.25 -13.80
CA GLY A 56 -4.10 0.86 -13.33
C GLY A 56 -4.33 1.20 -11.85
N ASP A 57 -5.59 1.25 -11.44
CA ASP A 57 -5.98 1.62 -10.07
C ASP A 57 -5.43 0.62 -9.03
N LEU A 58 -5.27 -0.65 -9.39
CA LEU A 58 -4.64 -1.66 -8.54
C LEU A 58 -3.20 -1.31 -8.18
N THR A 59 -2.43 -0.77 -9.13
CA THR A 59 -1.04 -0.39 -8.89
C THR A 59 -0.94 0.71 -7.84
N PHE A 60 -1.80 1.73 -7.92
CA PHE A 60 -1.86 2.79 -6.93
C PHE A 60 -2.33 2.28 -5.56
N PHE A 61 -3.25 1.33 -5.54
CA PHE A 61 -3.73 0.69 -4.32
C PHE A 61 -2.61 -0.08 -3.60
N LEU A 62 -1.87 -0.93 -4.32
CA LEU A 62 -0.75 -1.69 -3.76
C LEU A 62 0.39 -0.77 -3.29
N GLU A 63 0.67 0.30 -4.03
CA GLU A 63 1.65 1.30 -3.61
C GLU A 63 1.21 1.97 -2.30
N ALA A 64 -0.05 2.37 -2.18
CA ALA A 64 -0.57 2.99 -0.97
C ALA A 64 -0.51 2.03 0.23
N CYS A 65 -0.88 0.76 0.05
CA CYS A 65 -0.78 -0.25 1.10
C CYS A 65 0.67 -0.47 1.54
N SER A 66 1.61 -0.56 0.58
CA SER A 66 3.04 -0.71 0.85
C SER A 66 3.59 0.46 1.68
N VAL A 67 3.27 1.70 1.29
CA VAL A 67 3.81 2.89 1.96
C VAL A 67 3.30 3.03 3.39
N TYR A 68 2.04 2.69 3.64
CA TYR A 68 1.47 2.72 4.98
C TYR A 68 1.68 1.41 5.76
N ARG A 69 2.40 0.44 5.18
CA ARG A 69 2.64 -0.90 5.76
C ARG A 69 1.32 -1.57 6.20
N LEU A 70 0.29 -1.44 5.37
CA LEU A 70 -1.03 -2.01 5.58
C LEU A 70 -1.16 -3.31 4.81
N ASP A 71 -1.93 -4.23 5.38
CA ASP A 71 -2.28 -5.49 4.72
C ASP A 71 -3.36 -5.24 3.62
N PRO A 72 -3.10 -5.54 2.34
CA PRO A 72 -4.02 -5.27 1.25
C PRO A 72 -5.39 -5.96 1.40
N ASP A 73 -5.41 -7.20 1.91
CA ASP A 73 -6.65 -7.97 2.08
C ASP A 73 -7.52 -7.33 3.17
N SER A 74 -6.91 -6.92 4.28
CA SER A 74 -7.60 -6.16 5.33
C SER A 74 -8.15 -4.82 4.82
N VAL A 75 -7.41 -4.11 3.96
CA VAL A 75 -7.87 -2.84 3.38
C VAL A 75 -9.03 -3.08 2.40
N LEU A 76 -8.97 -4.11 1.55
CA LEU A 76 -10.06 -4.49 0.64
C LEU A 76 -11.33 -4.86 1.42
N SER A 77 -11.18 -5.69 2.45
CA SER A 77 -12.30 -6.08 3.32
C SER A 77 -12.99 -4.86 3.94
N ARG A 78 -12.20 -3.87 4.39
CA ARG A 78 -12.76 -2.65 4.96
C ARG A 78 -13.31 -1.70 3.91
N LEU A 79 -12.68 -1.63 2.73
CA LEU A 79 -13.15 -0.86 1.58
C LEU A 79 -14.51 -1.37 1.09
N LYS A 80 -14.76 -2.69 1.12
CA LYS A 80 -16.07 -3.28 0.79
C LYS A 80 -17.21 -2.69 1.62
N GLN A 81 -16.93 -2.35 2.88
CA GLN A 81 -17.91 -1.80 3.81
C GLN A 81 -18.15 -0.30 3.60
N THR A 82 -17.13 0.45 3.16
CA THR A 82 -17.22 1.91 3.00
C THR A 82 -17.58 2.34 1.57
N SER A 83 -17.04 1.64 0.56
CA SER A 83 -17.27 1.91 -0.86
C SER A 83 -17.24 0.61 -1.67
N PRO A 84 -18.37 -0.10 -1.77
CA PRO A 84 -18.44 -1.39 -2.46
C PRO A 84 -18.11 -1.28 -3.96
N ALA A 85 -18.43 -0.16 -4.60
CA ALA A 85 -18.12 0.07 -6.01
C ALA A 85 -16.60 0.13 -6.29
N LEU A 86 -15.84 0.83 -5.42
CA LEU A 86 -14.38 0.86 -5.52
C LEU A 86 -13.77 -0.50 -5.20
N HIS A 87 -14.31 -1.20 -4.20
CA HIS A 87 -13.90 -2.56 -3.89
C HIS A 87 -14.09 -3.51 -5.08
N GLU A 88 -15.25 -3.48 -5.75
CA GLU A 88 -15.49 -4.32 -6.94
C GLU A 88 -14.55 -4.01 -8.11
N ALA A 89 -14.18 -2.74 -8.29
CA ALA A 89 -13.21 -2.36 -9.32
C ALA A 89 -11.81 -2.92 -9.01
N LEU A 90 -11.38 -2.84 -7.75
CA LEU A 90 -10.04 -3.28 -7.32
C LEU A 90 -9.93 -4.81 -7.19
N ILE A 91 -10.94 -5.49 -6.64
CA ILE A 91 -10.90 -6.93 -6.37
C ILE A 91 -10.79 -7.76 -7.66
N LYS A 92 -11.46 -7.32 -8.74
CA LYS A 92 -11.41 -7.98 -10.05
C LYS A 92 -10.02 -7.99 -10.67
N GLU A 93 -9.22 -6.97 -10.38
CA GLU A 93 -7.84 -6.87 -10.84
C GLU A 93 -6.87 -7.58 -9.87
N TYR A 94 -7.18 -7.59 -8.57
CA TYR A 94 -6.33 -8.17 -7.53
C TYR A 94 -6.36 -9.71 -7.49
N GLU A 95 -7.51 -10.35 -7.76
CA GLU A 95 -7.65 -11.82 -7.75
C GLU A 95 -7.20 -12.48 -9.06
N LYS A 96 -6.71 -11.70 -10.03
CA LYS A 96 -6.39 -12.14 -11.39
C LYS A 96 -4.92 -12.49 -11.56
#